data_AF-Q8NR98-F1
#
_entry.id   AF-Q8NR98-F1
#
_cell.length_a   1.000
_cell.length_b   1.000
_cell.length_c   1.000
_cell.angle_alpha   90.00
_cell.angle_beta   90.00
_cell.angle_gamma   90.00
#
_symmetry.space_group_name_H-M   'P 1'
#
loop_
_entity.id
_entity.type
_entity.pdbx_description
1 polymer ?
#
loop_
_entity_poly.entity_id
_entity_poly.type
_entity_poly.pdbx_seq_one_letter_code
_entity_poly.pdbx_strand_id
1 'polypeptide(L)'
;MSLRKLTSLIGILAVVGLVAFILFNFVKTNDETSNVSQSESTAETVSETNGVLSDGAENIASQSDESKSGVEIIDSGFGQSSNSAMAIVIAKTSGGSLAGEFVTATVNFLDESGAVVATEDQVETLSWEDQELVLPVSHYKEDSSRPEITSIEAFLSVTDYGSGQPDETALPVLETTDISNPYAGSYNASFALKNDSSDDFKNLRVGIVCYNEQTDIIGGGFKFPNLVPAGGSIRMDASVTVSEMPASCKAYLNH
;
A
#
# COMPACT_ATOMS: atom_id res chain seq x y z
N MET A 1 1.53 -57.07 -17.20
CA MET A 1 1.48 -57.51 -15.78
C MET A 1 1.73 -56.26 -14.95
N SER A 2 0.86 -55.64 -14.15
CA SER A 2 -0.53 -55.81 -13.69
C SER A 2 -1.02 -54.38 -13.39
N LEU A 3 -2.07 -53.85 -14.03
CA LEU A 3 -3.44 -53.74 -13.49
C LEU A 3 -3.53 -53.40 -11.98
N ARG A 4 -4.04 -52.20 -11.65
CA ARG A 4 -5.38 -52.00 -11.05
C ARG A 4 -5.73 -50.51 -10.87
N LYS A 5 -6.78 -50.09 -11.59
CA LYS A 5 -7.68 -48.95 -11.29
C LYS A 5 -8.69 -49.39 -10.21
N LEU A 6 -9.24 -48.44 -9.44
CA LEU A 6 -10.62 -48.42 -8.88
C LEU A 6 -10.79 -47.10 -8.08
N THR A 7 -11.30 -46.00 -8.65
CA THR A 7 -12.71 -45.54 -8.63
C THR A 7 -13.49 -45.82 -7.35
N SER A 8 -13.94 -44.76 -6.68
CA SER A 8 -15.17 -44.75 -5.88
C SER A 8 -15.95 -43.47 -6.16
N LEU A 9 -17.21 -43.67 -6.55
CA LEU A 9 -18.24 -42.71 -6.95
C LEU A 9 -19.52 -43.15 -6.21
N ILE A 10 -20.44 -42.20 -5.94
CA ILE A 10 -21.87 -42.38 -5.55
C ILE A 10 -22.12 -42.43 -4.02
N GLY A 11 -23.10 -41.74 -3.42
CA GLY A 11 -24.26 -40.97 -3.91
C GLY A 11 -24.88 -40.08 -2.79
N ILE A 12 -25.50 -38.93 -3.11
CA ILE A 12 -26.94 -38.68 -3.43
C ILE A 12 -27.91 -38.80 -2.24
N LEU A 13 -28.54 -37.67 -1.85
CA LEU A 13 -29.97 -37.49 -1.42
C LEU A 13 -30.15 -36.00 -0.99
N ALA A 14 -30.70 -35.11 -1.81
CA ALA A 14 -32.13 -34.80 -2.03
C ALA A 14 -32.88 -34.27 -0.79
N VAL A 15 -33.16 -32.95 -0.76
CA VAL A 15 -34.35 -32.37 -0.09
C VAL A 15 -34.94 -31.30 -0.99
N VAL A 16 -36.20 -31.52 -1.36
CA VAL A 16 -37.12 -30.65 -2.11
C VAL A 16 -38.19 -30.17 -1.13
N GLY A 17 -38.58 -28.89 -1.22
CA GLY A 17 -39.77 -28.29 -0.60
C GLY A 17 -39.61 -26.75 -0.58
N LEU A 18 -40.15 -25.98 -1.53
CA LEU A 18 -41.54 -25.61 -1.83
C LEU A 18 -42.20 -24.69 -0.78
N VAL A 19 -42.18 -23.37 -1.02
CA VAL A 19 -43.20 -22.34 -0.67
C VAL A 19 -42.96 -21.14 -1.63
N ALA A 20 -43.70 -20.96 -2.73
CA ALA A 20 -45.04 -20.38 -2.91
C ALA A 20 -45.16 -18.85 -2.69
N PHE A 21 -45.42 -18.14 -3.80
CA PHE A 21 -46.31 -16.97 -3.99
C PHE A 21 -46.15 -15.72 -3.11
N ILE A 22 -45.77 -14.57 -3.71
CA ILE A 22 -46.63 -13.36 -3.84
C ILE A 22 -46.24 -12.62 -5.14
N LEU A 23 -47.11 -12.72 -6.15
CA LEU A 23 -47.29 -11.74 -7.22
C LEU A 23 -48.32 -10.72 -6.72
N PHE A 24 -47.98 -9.43 -6.68
CA PHE A 24 -48.98 -8.38 -6.74
C PHE A 24 -48.65 -7.40 -7.86
N ASN A 25 -49.61 -7.37 -8.79
CA ASN A 25 -49.74 -6.46 -9.92
C ASN A 25 -49.83 -5.01 -9.45
N PHE A 26 -49.15 -4.10 -10.16
CA PHE A 26 -49.74 -2.82 -10.53
C PHE A 26 -49.33 -2.46 -11.95
N VAL A 27 -50.17 -2.89 -12.90
CA VAL A 27 -50.32 -2.25 -14.20
C VAL A 27 -51.42 -1.20 -14.02
N LYS A 28 -51.13 0.06 -14.38
CA LYS A 28 -52.12 0.88 -15.07
C LYS A 28 -51.44 1.88 -16.00
N THR A 29 -51.65 1.60 -17.28
CA THR A 29 -51.42 2.41 -18.48
C THR A 29 -52.28 3.67 -18.52
N ASN A 30 -51.73 4.70 -19.19
CA ASN A 30 -52.32 5.48 -20.29
C ASN A 30 -51.63 6.85 -20.34
N ASP A 31 -51.50 7.57 -21.46
CA ASP A 31 -51.35 7.33 -22.90
C ASP A 31 -51.27 8.76 -23.48
N GLU A 32 -50.42 9.00 -24.48
CA GLU A 32 -50.45 10.13 -25.45
C GLU A 32 -50.53 11.61 -24.93
N THR A 33 -50.06 12.68 -25.56
CA THR A 33 -49.60 13.00 -26.91
C THR A 33 -48.84 14.35 -26.85
N SER A 34 -47.83 14.51 -27.73
CA SER A 34 -47.36 15.74 -28.41
C SER A 34 -47.44 17.13 -27.75
N ASN A 35 -46.30 17.84 -27.67
CA ASN A 35 -46.11 19.03 -28.51
C ASN A 35 -44.66 19.53 -28.61
N VAL A 36 -44.41 20.13 -29.78
CA VAL A 36 -43.18 20.69 -30.34
C VAL A 36 -42.83 22.06 -29.73
N SER A 37 -41.54 22.33 -29.54
CA SER A 37 -40.83 23.61 -29.82
C SER A 37 -39.34 23.36 -29.49
N GLN A 38 -38.42 23.14 -30.44
CA GLN A 38 -37.78 24.12 -31.34
C GLN A 38 -37.42 25.46 -30.69
N SER A 39 -36.13 25.61 -30.39
CA SER A 39 -35.35 26.83 -30.64
C SER A 39 -33.89 26.45 -30.91
N GLU A 40 -33.50 26.53 -32.18
CA GLU A 40 -32.11 26.65 -32.64
C GLU A 40 -31.52 27.99 -32.23
N SER A 41 -30.20 28.04 -32.06
CA SER A 41 -29.27 29.10 -32.55
C SER A 41 -27.93 28.96 -31.81
N THR A 42 -26.73 29.09 -32.37
CA THR A 42 -26.14 29.03 -33.72
C THR A 42 -24.64 28.82 -33.45
N ALA A 43 -23.96 28.09 -34.33
CA ALA A 43 -22.52 27.83 -34.29
C ALA A 43 -21.65 29.09 -34.51
N GLU A 44 -20.38 28.99 -34.10
CA GLU A 44 -19.12 29.41 -34.75
C GLU A 44 -18.08 29.74 -33.64
N THR A 45 -16.76 29.56 -33.71
CA THR A 45 -15.79 28.84 -34.58
C THR A 45 -14.43 29.03 -33.88
N VAL A 46 -13.67 27.93 -33.72
CA VAL A 46 -12.20 27.77 -33.69
C VAL A 46 -11.30 28.80 -32.98
N SER A 47 -10.47 28.32 -32.05
CA SER A 47 -9.02 28.62 -32.07
C SER A 47 -8.22 27.49 -31.43
N GLU A 48 -7.39 26.84 -32.24
CA GLU A 48 -6.22 26.09 -31.80
C GLU A 48 -5.25 27.03 -31.06
N THR A 49 -4.51 26.51 -30.08
CA THR A 49 -3.03 26.55 -30.05
C THR A 49 -2.48 25.82 -28.82
N ASN A 50 -1.55 24.90 -29.10
CA ASN A 50 -0.34 24.53 -28.33
C ASN A 50 -0.51 24.26 -26.81
N GLY A 51 -0.38 23.03 -26.33
CA GLY A 51 0.80 22.20 -26.51
C GLY A 51 1.77 22.43 -25.36
N VAL A 52 1.57 21.71 -24.25
CA VAL A 52 2.63 21.27 -23.34
C VAL A 52 2.22 19.88 -22.85
N LEU A 53 2.89 18.86 -23.38
CA LEU A 53 3.00 17.57 -22.71
C LEU A 53 3.81 17.83 -21.43
N SER A 54 3.17 17.70 -20.29
CA SER A 54 3.87 17.63 -19.00
C SER A 54 3.87 16.18 -18.59
N ASP A 55 4.96 15.48 -18.93
CA ASP A 55 5.33 14.23 -18.27
C ASP A 55 5.58 14.54 -16.79
N GLY A 56 4.78 13.93 -15.94
CA GLY A 56 4.86 14.07 -14.50
C GLY A 56 3.64 13.40 -13.89
N ALA A 57 3.75 12.09 -13.65
CA ALA A 57 2.80 11.39 -12.80
C ALA A 57 2.93 11.96 -11.39
N GLU A 58 2.15 12.99 -11.08
CA GLU A 58 2.06 13.56 -9.74
C GLU A 58 1.33 12.54 -8.84
N ASN A 59 2.06 11.97 -7.88
CA ASN A 59 1.46 11.23 -6.77
C ASN A 59 0.67 12.23 -5.92
N ILE A 60 -0.65 12.26 -6.09
CA ILE A 60 -1.52 13.10 -5.27
C ILE A 60 -1.79 12.34 -3.97
N ALA A 61 -1.07 12.72 -2.91
CA ALA A 61 -1.47 12.39 -1.54
C ALA A 61 -2.80 13.10 -1.23
N SER A 62 -3.92 12.40 -1.43
CA SER A 62 -5.24 12.89 -1.07
C SER A 62 -5.45 12.69 0.44
N GLN A 63 -5.32 13.77 1.22
CA GLN A 63 -5.82 13.80 2.59
C GLN A 63 -7.34 13.71 2.56
N SER A 64 -7.90 12.60 3.03
CA SER A 64 -9.32 12.54 3.40
C SER A 64 -9.46 12.57 4.92
N ASP A 65 -10.25 13.55 5.37
CA ASP A 65 -10.66 13.93 6.72
C ASP A 65 -9.54 14.36 7.70
N GLU A 66 -9.33 15.68 7.74
CA GLU A 66 -8.62 16.37 8.83
C GLU A 66 -9.14 15.94 10.21
N SER A 67 -8.19 15.69 11.11
CA SER A 67 -8.31 15.92 12.55
C SER A 67 -9.12 14.89 13.34
N LYS A 68 -8.47 13.76 13.71
CA LYS A 68 -8.51 13.19 15.09
C LYS A 68 -7.70 11.91 15.37
N SER A 69 -6.89 11.39 14.44
CA SER A 69 -6.16 10.13 14.66
C SER A 69 -4.77 10.26 15.30
N GLY A 70 -4.25 11.49 15.49
CA GLY A 70 -2.89 11.72 16.01
C GLY A 70 -1.78 11.16 15.10
N VAL A 71 -2.09 10.88 13.83
CA VAL A 71 -1.12 10.48 12.81
C VAL A 71 -1.40 11.22 11.51
N GLU A 72 -0.34 11.50 10.76
CA GLU A 72 -0.39 12.09 9.42
C GLU A 72 0.52 11.34 8.44
N ILE A 73 0.17 11.33 7.16
CA ILE A 73 1.07 10.90 6.09
C ILE A 73 1.99 12.08 5.78
N ILE A 74 3.30 11.91 5.97
CA ILE A 74 4.29 12.95 5.64
C ILE A 74 4.89 12.77 4.24
N ASP A 75 4.88 11.54 3.71
CA ASP A 75 5.30 11.26 2.34
C ASP A 75 4.77 9.88 1.90
N SER A 76 4.64 9.68 0.59
CA SER A 76 4.29 8.38 0.01
C SER A 76 4.77 8.24 -1.43
N GLY A 77 5.07 7.01 -1.82
CA GLY A 77 5.37 6.65 -3.20
C GLY A 77 5.38 5.15 -3.39
N PHE A 78 5.77 4.68 -4.56
CA PHE A 78 5.78 3.25 -4.84
C PHE A 78 6.88 2.84 -5.79
N GLY A 79 7.27 1.58 -5.66
CA GLY A 79 8.11 0.87 -6.61
C GLY A 79 7.34 -0.31 -7.17
N GLN A 80 7.67 -0.74 -8.39
CA GLN A 80 7.10 -1.97 -8.92
C GLN A 80 8.10 -2.79 -9.72
N SER A 81 7.81 -4.08 -9.77
CA SER A 81 8.45 -5.06 -10.62
C SER A 81 7.39 -5.72 -11.51
N SER A 82 7.81 -6.73 -12.29
CA SER A 82 6.89 -7.46 -13.16
C SER A 82 5.80 -8.24 -12.42
N ASN A 83 6.02 -8.59 -11.15
CA ASN A 83 5.09 -9.43 -10.38
C ASN A 83 4.61 -8.80 -9.06
N SER A 84 5.06 -7.59 -8.72
CA SER A 84 4.64 -6.92 -7.49
C SER A 84 4.72 -5.39 -7.61
N ALA A 85 3.94 -4.72 -6.78
CA ALA A 85 4.13 -3.32 -6.43
C ALA A 85 4.33 -3.21 -4.91
N MET A 86 5.14 -2.25 -4.48
CA MET A 86 5.37 -1.93 -3.09
C MET A 86 5.11 -0.44 -2.91
N ALA A 87 3.97 -0.11 -2.32
CA ALA A 87 3.72 1.25 -1.86
C ALA A 87 4.42 1.46 -0.52
N ILE A 88 4.92 2.67 -0.31
CA ILE A 88 5.54 3.12 0.91
C ILE A 88 4.74 4.30 1.41
N VAL A 89 4.23 4.20 2.63
CA VAL A 89 3.58 5.29 3.35
C VAL A 89 4.45 5.63 4.56
N ILE A 90 4.86 6.90 4.68
CA ILE A 90 5.56 7.37 5.86
C ILE A 90 4.55 8.08 6.76
N ALA A 91 4.27 7.47 7.91
CA ALA A 91 3.40 8.04 8.93
C ALA A 91 4.23 8.79 9.95
N LYS A 92 3.70 9.90 10.47
CA LYS A 92 4.22 10.61 11.64
C LYS A 92 3.16 10.73 12.69
N THR A 93 3.48 10.34 13.93
CA THR A 93 2.61 10.58 15.07
C THR A 93 2.71 12.04 15.53
N SER A 94 1.61 12.60 15.99
CA SER A 94 1.52 13.95 16.53
C SER A 94 0.43 14.05 17.60
N GLY A 95 0.57 15.01 18.52
CA GLY A 95 -0.49 15.32 19.50
C GLY A 95 -0.50 14.44 20.75
N GLY A 96 0.65 13.84 21.10
CA GLY A 96 0.85 13.02 22.29
C GLY A 96 1.27 11.58 21.93
N SER A 97 1.64 10.80 22.94
CA SER A 97 2.02 9.40 22.72
C SER A 97 0.82 8.55 22.28
N LEU A 98 1.02 7.84 21.17
CA LEU A 98 0.18 6.75 20.67
C LEU A 98 0.89 5.41 20.84
N ALA A 99 1.89 5.31 21.74
CA ALA A 99 2.63 4.07 21.94
C ALA A 99 1.71 2.92 22.38
N GLY A 100 1.94 1.76 21.78
CA GLY A 100 1.12 0.57 21.95
C GLY A 100 -0.16 0.54 21.10
N GLU A 101 -0.53 1.63 20.42
CA GLU A 101 -1.63 1.68 19.46
C GLU A 101 -1.21 1.15 18.09
N PHE A 102 -2.20 0.79 17.27
CA PHE A 102 -1.97 0.33 15.91
C PHE A 102 -2.31 1.42 14.90
N VAL A 103 -1.44 1.59 13.92
CA VAL A 103 -1.67 2.39 12.72
C VAL A 103 -1.84 1.46 11.52
N THR A 104 -2.86 1.73 10.71
CA THR A 104 -3.14 1.00 9.47
C THR A 104 -2.98 1.93 8.29
N ALA A 105 -2.10 1.58 7.36
CA ALA A 105 -2.06 2.16 6.03
C ALA A 105 -2.95 1.35 5.10
N THR A 106 -3.88 2.01 4.42
CA THR A 106 -4.67 1.42 3.33
C THR A 106 -4.30 2.13 2.03
N VAL A 107 -3.96 1.37 0.99
CA VAL A 107 -3.49 1.91 -0.28
C VAL A 107 -4.32 1.36 -1.42
N ASN A 108 -4.86 2.26 -2.25
CA ASN A 108 -5.36 1.93 -3.57
C ASN A 108 -4.20 1.99 -4.57
N PHE A 109 -4.04 0.94 -5.37
CA PHE A 109 -3.13 0.91 -6.51
C PHE A 109 -3.95 1.14 -7.79
N LEU A 110 -3.58 2.16 -8.57
CA LEU A 110 -4.37 2.61 -9.71
C LEU A 110 -3.63 2.43 -11.05
N ASP A 111 -4.37 2.10 -12.10
CA ASP A 111 -3.86 2.05 -13.47
C ASP A 111 -3.83 3.44 -14.13
N GLU A 112 -3.38 3.51 -15.39
CA GLU A 112 -3.27 4.76 -16.17
C GLU A 112 -4.59 5.52 -16.34
N SER A 113 -5.72 4.83 -16.23
CA SER A 113 -7.05 5.45 -16.34
C SER A 113 -7.55 6.00 -15.00
N GLY A 114 -6.80 5.78 -13.92
CA GLY A 114 -7.22 6.06 -12.55
C GLY A 114 -8.18 5.01 -12.00
N ALA A 115 -8.28 3.83 -12.60
CA ALA A 115 -9.09 2.75 -12.07
C ALA A 115 -8.32 1.98 -10.99
N VAL A 116 -9.00 1.66 -9.88
CA VAL A 116 -8.41 0.87 -8.80
C VAL A 116 -8.20 -0.57 -9.27
N VAL A 117 -6.93 -0.98 -9.35
CA VAL A 117 -6.50 -2.35 -9.67
C VAL A 117 -6.59 -3.24 -8.42
N ALA A 118 -6.22 -2.68 -7.27
CA ALA A 118 -6.26 -3.35 -5.97
C ALA A 118 -6.32 -2.33 -4.83
N THR A 119 -6.85 -2.78 -3.69
CA THR A 119 -6.76 -2.07 -2.41
C THR A 119 -6.14 -3.05 -1.41
N GLU A 120 -5.06 -2.65 -0.76
CA GLU A 120 -4.32 -3.45 0.21
C GLU A 120 -4.11 -2.65 1.49
N ASP A 121 -3.80 -3.34 2.59
CA ASP A 121 -3.51 -2.71 3.88
C ASP A 121 -2.28 -3.28 4.57
N GLN A 122 -1.67 -2.46 5.44
CA GLN A 122 -0.62 -2.86 6.35
C GLN A 122 -0.87 -2.25 7.73
N VAL A 123 -0.86 -3.10 8.74
CA VAL A 123 -1.00 -2.70 10.15
C VAL A 123 0.37 -2.75 10.82
N GLU A 124 0.69 -1.73 11.60
CA GLU A 124 1.91 -1.64 12.40
C GLU A 124 1.59 -1.11 13.80
N THR A 125 2.42 -1.45 14.78
CA THR A 125 2.34 -0.88 16.13
C THR A 125 3.18 0.38 16.22
N LEU A 126 2.69 1.41 16.89
CA LEU A 126 3.47 2.59 17.28
C LEU A 126 4.16 2.31 18.61
N SER A 127 5.44 2.65 18.73
CA SER A 127 6.25 2.28 19.92
C SER A 127 6.71 3.49 20.73
N TRP A 128 6.69 4.71 20.20
CA TRP A 128 7.07 5.91 20.94
C TRP A 128 6.40 7.19 20.40
N GLU A 129 6.44 8.27 21.18
CA GLU A 129 5.97 9.61 20.81
C GLU A 129 6.79 10.23 19.66
N ASP A 130 6.14 11.02 18.80
CA ASP A 130 6.74 11.69 17.63
C ASP A 130 7.43 10.71 16.65
N GLN A 131 7.05 9.44 16.67
CA GLN A 131 7.57 8.41 15.78
C GLN A 131 7.24 8.71 14.32
N GLU A 132 8.27 8.68 13.48
CA GLU A 132 8.14 8.45 12.05
C GLU A 132 8.26 6.95 11.78
N LEU A 133 7.26 6.39 11.10
CA LEU A 133 7.14 4.97 10.84
C LEU A 133 6.84 4.73 9.36
N VAL A 134 7.58 3.82 8.75
CA VAL A 134 7.34 3.38 7.37
C VAL A 134 6.41 2.17 7.37
N LEU A 135 5.33 2.25 6.58
CA LEU A 135 4.37 1.18 6.31
C LEU A 135 4.47 0.77 4.83
N PRO A 136 5.25 -0.29 4.50
CA PRO A 136 5.29 -0.89 3.18
C PRO A 136 4.04 -1.73 2.96
N VAL A 137 3.27 -1.38 1.94
CA VAL A 137 2.05 -2.08 1.54
C VAL A 137 2.33 -2.81 0.24
N SER A 138 2.28 -4.14 0.27
CA SER A 138 2.62 -4.98 -0.88
C SER A 138 1.38 -5.36 -1.67
N HIS A 139 1.44 -5.23 -2.99
CA HIS A 139 0.49 -5.82 -3.91
C HIS A 139 1.20 -6.83 -4.81
N TYR A 140 0.68 -8.07 -4.89
CA TYR A 140 1.19 -9.09 -5.79
C TYR A 140 0.35 -9.17 -7.06
N LYS A 141 1.00 -9.04 -8.22
CA LYS A 141 0.35 -9.20 -9.53
C LYS A 141 0.25 -10.70 -9.82
N GLU A 142 -0.94 -11.28 -9.68
CA GLU A 142 -1.20 -12.70 -9.94
C GLU A 142 -0.93 -13.10 -11.41
N ASP A 143 -1.08 -12.15 -12.32
CA ASP A 143 -0.83 -12.31 -13.75
C ASP A 143 -0.05 -11.09 -14.26
N SER A 144 1.03 -11.35 -15.00
CA SER A 144 1.82 -10.33 -15.70
C SER A 144 1.04 -9.57 -16.78
N SER A 145 -0.18 -10.02 -17.14
CA SER A 145 -1.10 -9.31 -18.02
C SER A 145 -1.92 -8.22 -17.32
N ARG A 146 -1.86 -8.14 -15.98
CA ARG A 146 -2.56 -7.08 -15.24
C ARG A 146 -1.99 -5.69 -15.60
N PRO A 147 -2.82 -4.64 -15.53
CA PRO A 147 -2.37 -3.28 -15.78
C PRO A 147 -1.17 -2.90 -14.90
N GLU A 148 -0.26 -2.11 -15.46
CA GLU A 148 0.79 -1.49 -14.66
C GLU A 148 0.20 -0.50 -13.67
N ILE A 149 0.79 -0.44 -12.48
CA ILE A 149 0.41 0.58 -11.51
C ILE A 149 1.05 1.89 -11.95
N THR A 150 0.28 2.96 -12.01
CA THR A 150 0.77 4.28 -12.41
C THR A 150 0.71 5.30 -11.28
N SER A 151 -0.16 5.08 -10.30
CA SER A 151 -0.29 5.93 -9.12
C SER A 151 -0.82 5.14 -7.93
N ILE A 152 -0.69 5.73 -6.75
CA ILE A 152 -1.27 5.22 -5.50
C ILE A 152 -2.08 6.32 -4.81
N GLU A 153 -3.11 5.90 -4.06
CA GLU A 153 -3.79 6.74 -3.08
C GLU A 153 -3.70 6.08 -1.72
N ALA A 154 -3.19 6.78 -0.71
CA ALA A 154 -2.92 6.24 0.62
C ALA A 154 -3.76 6.92 1.69
N PHE A 155 -4.22 6.13 2.66
CA PHE A 155 -5.00 6.56 3.81
C PHE A 155 -4.39 5.98 5.09
N LEU A 156 -4.47 6.72 6.19
CA LEU A 156 -4.09 6.22 7.52
C LEU A 156 -5.30 6.19 8.44
N SER A 157 -5.33 5.17 9.30
CA SER A 157 -6.22 5.12 10.45
C SER A 157 -5.46 4.61 11.67
N VAL A 158 -5.89 5.03 12.86
CA VAL A 158 -5.37 4.52 14.14
C VAL A 158 -6.52 3.85 14.87
N THR A 159 -6.26 2.66 15.40
CA THR A 159 -7.20 1.96 16.27
C THR A 159 -6.73 2.02 17.71
N ASP A 160 -7.64 2.31 18.63
CA ASP A 160 -7.43 2.45 20.08
C ASP A 160 -7.58 1.14 20.87
N TYR A 161 -7.61 -0.01 20.18
CA TYR A 161 -7.56 -1.33 20.81
C TYR A 161 -6.11 -1.80 21.06
N GLY A 162 -5.15 -0.89 21.01
CA GLY A 162 -3.76 -1.14 21.34
C GLY A 162 -3.59 -1.72 22.74
N SER A 163 -2.42 -2.31 22.97
CA SER A 163 -2.13 -2.93 24.27
C SER A 163 -1.71 -1.93 25.34
N GLY A 164 -1.67 -0.62 25.01
CA GLY A 164 -1.29 0.45 25.93
C GLY A 164 0.11 0.26 26.51
N GLN A 165 1.08 -0.17 25.69
CA GLN A 165 2.46 -0.33 26.12
C GLN A 165 3.07 1.03 26.51
N PRO A 166 4.02 1.06 27.46
CA PRO A 166 4.79 2.26 27.70
C PRO A 166 5.58 2.66 26.45
N ASP A 167 5.90 3.95 26.33
CA ASP A 167 6.82 4.44 25.32
C ASP A 167 8.15 3.69 25.40
N GLU A 168 8.55 3.13 24.27
CA GLU A 168 9.85 2.51 24.10
C GLU A 168 10.92 3.54 23.74
N THR A 169 12.18 3.12 23.77
CA THR A 169 13.28 3.99 23.35
C THR A 169 13.26 4.17 21.84
N ALA A 170 13.21 5.43 21.39
CA ALA A 170 13.30 5.76 19.97
C ALA A 170 14.61 5.23 19.36
N LEU A 171 14.49 4.57 18.21
CA LEU A 171 15.62 4.06 17.45
C LEU A 171 16.00 5.02 16.32
N PRO A 172 17.28 5.08 15.93
CA PRO A 172 17.71 5.97 14.85
C PRO A 172 17.18 5.49 13.50
N VAL A 173 16.93 6.45 12.59
CA VAL A 173 16.81 6.16 11.16
C VAL A 173 18.20 5.85 10.61
N LEU A 174 18.33 4.74 9.91
CA LEU A 174 19.61 4.32 9.33
C LEU A 174 19.69 4.73 7.87
N GLU A 175 20.83 5.27 7.48
CA GLU A 175 21.17 5.49 6.08
C GLU A 175 21.72 4.21 5.46
N THR A 176 21.47 4.03 4.16
CA THR A 176 22.07 2.92 3.41
C THR A 176 23.60 3.01 3.42
N THR A 177 24.23 1.85 3.55
CA THR A 177 25.69 1.68 3.47
C THR A 177 26.14 1.19 2.10
N ASP A 178 25.25 0.51 1.38
CA ASP A 178 25.48 -0.05 0.05
C ASP A 178 24.14 -0.32 -0.64
N ILE A 179 24.07 -0.01 -1.94
CA ILE A 179 22.93 -0.37 -2.80
C ILE A 179 23.51 -1.18 -3.96
N SER A 180 22.93 -2.35 -4.21
CA SER A 180 23.36 -3.24 -5.29
C SER A 180 22.18 -3.76 -6.10
N ASN A 181 22.47 -4.12 -7.35
CA ASN A 181 21.52 -4.74 -8.27
C ASN A 181 22.12 -6.08 -8.77
N PRO A 182 22.22 -7.10 -7.90
CA PRO A 182 22.90 -8.36 -8.21
C PRO A 182 22.33 -9.10 -9.42
N TYR A 183 21.04 -8.91 -9.73
CA TYR A 183 20.37 -9.46 -10.90
C TYR A 183 19.46 -8.40 -11.48
N ALA A 184 19.27 -8.35 -12.81
CA ALA A 184 18.41 -7.37 -13.44
C ALA A 184 17.02 -7.30 -12.78
N GLY A 185 16.67 -6.13 -12.23
CA GLY A 185 15.38 -5.90 -11.55
C GLY A 185 15.32 -6.38 -10.09
N SER A 186 16.44 -6.81 -9.50
CA SER A 186 16.53 -7.25 -8.10
C SER A 186 17.49 -6.34 -7.35
N TYR A 187 16.94 -5.42 -6.57
CA TYR A 187 17.73 -4.46 -5.79
C TYR A 187 17.87 -4.89 -4.34
N ASN A 188 19.05 -4.66 -3.76
CA ASN A 188 19.33 -4.86 -2.35
C ASN A 188 19.87 -3.56 -1.73
N ALA A 189 19.34 -3.18 -0.58
CA ALA A 189 19.85 -2.09 0.26
C ALA A 189 20.44 -2.65 1.56
N SER A 190 21.63 -2.21 1.91
CA SER A 190 22.36 -2.70 3.08
C SER A 190 22.43 -1.64 4.17
N PHE A 191 22.13 -2.00 5.40
CA PHE A 191 22.15 -1.10 6.55
C PHE A 191 23.03 -1.67 7.68
N ALA A 192 23.62 -0.78 8.48
CA ALA A 192 24.37 -1.17 9.67
C ALA A 192 23.67 -0.63 10.92
N LEU A 193 23.41 -1.51 11.89
CA LEU A 193 22.81 -1.15 13.17
C LEU A 193 23.75 -1.51 14.30
N LYS A 194 23.98 -0.57 15.21
CA LYS A 194 24.56 -0.78 16.52
C LYS A 194 23.44 -0.71 17.56
N ASN A 195 23.27 -1.76 18.34
CA ASN A 195 22.41 -1.72 19.52
C ASN A 195 23.24 -1.23 20.70
N ASP A 196 23.02 0.00 21.15
CA ASP A 196 23.69 0.61 22.30
C ASP A 196 22.96 0.38 23.63
N SER A 197 21.84 -0.34 23.61
CA SER A 197 21.10 -0.70 24.81
C SER A 197 21.71 -1.90 25.54
N SER A 198 21.22 -2.13 26.76
CA SER A 198 21.54 -3.30 27.58
C SER A 198 20.73 -4.55 27.21
N ASP A 199 19.74 -4.43 26.34
CA ASP A 199 18.78 -5.49 26.02
C ASP A 199 18.89 -5.92 24.56
N ASP A 200 18.53 -7.18 24.30
CA ASP A 200 18.47 -7.71 22.95
C ASP A 200 17.22 -7.22 22.23
N PHE A 201 17.34 -6.68 21.01
CA PHE A 201 16.17 -6.51 20.15
C PHE A 201 15.86 -7.82 19.44
N LYS A 202 14.63 -8.32 19.60
CA LYS A 202 14.18 -9.57 18.97
C LYS A 202 13.11 -9.26 17.94
N ASN A 203 13.19 -9.88 16.77
CA ASN A 203 12.25 -9.67 15.67
C ASN A 203 12.06 -8.18 15.32
N LEU A 204 13.15 -7.41 15.35
CA LEU A 204 13.12 -5.97 15.08
C LEU A 204 12.41 -5.71 13.75
N ARG A 205 11.39 -4.86 13.74
CA ARG A 205 10.70 -4.50 12.51
C ARG A 205 11.48 -3.38 11.83
N VAL A 206 11.81 -3.56 10.55
CA VAL A 206 12.54 -2.55 9.76
C VAL A 206 11.75 -2.21 8.53
N GLY A 207 11.30 -0.95 8.40
CA GLY A 207 10.66 -0.40 7.22
C GLY A 207 11.67 0.36 6.38
N ILE A 208 11.64 0.14 5.07
CA ILE A 208 12.66 0.68 4.17
C ILE A 208 11.97 1.51 3.10
N VAL A 209 12.49 2.72 2.91
CA VAL A 209 12.11 3.63 1.85
C VAL A 209 13.34 3.91 1.00
N CYS A 210 13.16 3.94 -0.32
CA CYS A 210 14.22 4.22 -1.28
C CYS A 210 13.83 5.42 -2.15
N TYR A 211 14.83 6.25 -2.44
CA TYR A 211 14.67 7.53 -3.11
C TYR A 211 15.52 7.60 -4.39
N ASN A 212 15.02 8.32 -5.39
CA ASN A 212 15.80 8.74 -6.55
C ASN A 212 16.68 9.97 -6.23
N GLU A 213 17.37 10.53 -7.24
CA GLU A 213 18.20 11.74 -7.08
C GLU A 213 17.37 13.00 -6.80
N GLN A 214 16.10 13.01 -7.18
CA GLN A 214 15.14 14.10 -6.98
C GLN A 214 14.47 14.02 -5.60
N THR A 215 14.84 13.03 -4.79
CA THR A 215 14.27 12.74 -3.46
C THR A 215 12.83 12.25 -3.46
N ASP A 216 12.31 11.78 -4.61
CA ASP A 216 11.02 11.11 -4.68
C ASP A 216 11.12 9.68 -4.18
N ILE A 217 10.08 9.19 -3.50
CA ILE A 217 9.96 7.79 -3.11
C ILE A 217 9.70 6.91 -4.34
N ILE A 218 10.64 6.02 -4.64
CA ILE A 218 10.58 5.09 -5.79
C ILE A 218 10.33 3.64 -5.37
N GLY A 219 9.88 3.42 -4.12
CA GLY A 219 9.60 2.12 -3.54
C GLY A 219 10.41 1.83 -2.28
N GLY A 220 10.56 0.56 -1.95
CA GLY A 220 11.19 0.14 -0.71
C GLY A 220 10.89 -1.30 -0.33
N GLY A 221 10.73 -1.56 0.96
CA GLY A 221 10.43 -2.89 1.47
C GLY A 221 10.51 -2.98 2.99
N PHE A 222 10.72 -4.19 3.50
CA PHE A 222 10.84 -4.42 4.93
C PHE A 222 11.82 -5.54 5.24
N LYS A 223 12.25 -5.62 6.49
CA LYS A 223 13.05 -6.72 7.03
C LYS A 223 12.75 -6.95 8.50
N PHE A 224 12.94 -8.19 8.94
CA PHE A 224 12.80 -8.59 10.34
C PHE A 224 14.06 -9.31 10.82
N PRO A 225 15.11 -8.60 11.29
CA PRO A 225 16.22 -9.26 11.94
C PRO A 225 15.74 -10.01 13.19
N ASN A 226 16.03 -11.32 13.24
CA ASN A 226 15.61 -12.16 14.36
C ASN A 226 16.20 -11.70 15.70
N LEU A 227 17.44 -11.19 15.69
CA LEU A 227 18.17 -10.79 16.89
C LEU A 227 19.18 -9.67 16.58
N VAL A 228 19.14 -8.61 17.38
CA VAL A 228 20.20 -7.61 17.50
C VAL A 228 20.71 -7.65 18.95
N PRO A 229 21.86 -8.29 19.21
CA PRO A 229 22.34 -8.47 20.58
C PRO A 229 22.58 -7.15 21.30
N ALA A 230 22.36 -7.11 22.61
CA ALA A 230 22.72 -6.00 23.48
C ALA A 230 24.20 -5.60 23.29
N GLY A 231 24.47 -4.30 23.12
CA GLY A 231 25.82 -3.81 22.82
C GLY A 231 26.43 -4.33 21.51
N GLY A 232 25.66 -5.04 20.67
CA GLY A 232 26.12 -5.70 19.45
C GLY A 232 25.91 -4.86 18.19
N SER A 233 26.49 -5.30 17.08
CA SER A 233 26.26 -4.71 15.75
C SER A 233 25.84 -5.78 14.76
N ILE A 234 24.93 -5.42 13.85
CA ILE A 234 24.52 -6.26 12.74
C ILE A 234 24.57 -5.51 11.41
N ARG A 235 24.70 -6.27 10.33
CA ARG A 235 24.44 -5.82 8.96
C ARG A 235 23.10 -6.39 8.49
N MET A 236 22.30 -5.57 7.84
CA MET A 236 20.99 -5.93 7.33
C MET A 236 20.95 -5.72 5.82
N ASP A 237 20.96 -6.79 5.03
CA ASP A 237 20.75 -6.72 3.58
C ASP A 237 19.29 -7.00 3.22
N ALA A 238 18.55 -5.99 2.76
CA ALA A 238 17.12 -6.10 2.46
C ALA A 238 16.88 -6.04 0.96
N SER A 239 16.05 -6.94 0.45
CA SER A 239 15.54 -6.85 -0.92
C SER A 239 14.46 -5.79 -0.96
N VAL A 240 14.56 -4.89 -1.94
CA VAL A 240 13.61 -3.79 -2.13
C VAL A 240 12.97 -3.87 -3.51
N THR A 241 11.67 -3.55 -3.57
CA THR A 241 10.93 -3.39 -4.82
C THR A 241 10.92 -1.91 -5.17
N VAL A 242 11.62 -1.55 -6.23
CA VAL A 242 11.84 -0.16 -6.67
C VAL A 242 11.71 -0.04 -8.18
N SER A 243 11.25 1.11 -8.66
CA SER A 243 11.01 1.36 -10.10
C SER A 243 12.31 1.58 -10.89
N GLU A 244 13.39 1.99 -10.22
CA GLU A 244 14.71 2.24 -10.80
C GLU A 244 15.82 2.02 -9.77
N MET A 245 17.09 2.24 -10.17
CA MET A 245 18.22 2.16 -9.23
C MET A 245 18.12 3.29 -8.20
N PRO A 246 18.02 3.00 -6.88
CA PRO A 246 17.93 4.06 -5.89
C PRO A 246 19.24 4.84 -5.75
N ALA A 247 19.11 6.15 -5.56
CA ALA A 247 20.22 7.00 -5.17
C ALA A 247 20.53 6.86 -3.67
N SER A 248 19.49 6.64 -2.86
CA SER A 248 19.61 6.38 -1.43
C SER A 248 18.44 5.53 -0.92
N CYS A 249 18.62 4.92 0.25
CA CYS A 249 17.53 4.31 1.00
C CYS A 249 17.72 4.59 2.49
N LYS A 250 16.60 4.66 3.22
CA LYS A 250 16.57 4.81 4.68
C LYS A 250 15.82 3.64 5.31
N ALA A 251 16.26 3.22 6.48
CA ALA A 251 15.61 2.20 7.28
C ALA A 251 15.08 2.79 8.59
N TYR A 252 13.78 2.68 8.78
CA TYR A 252 13.02 3.07 9.97
C TYR A 252 12.81 1.84 10.82
N LEU A 253 13.35 1.86 12.03
CA LEU A 253 13.32 0.72 12.95
C LEU A 253 12.10 0.83 13.86
N ASN A 254 11.60 -0.30 14.34
CA ASN A 254 10.56 -0.38 15.35
C ASN A 254 10.76 -1.66 16.18
N HIS A 255 10.62 -1.56 17.50
CA HIS A 255 10.72 -2.70 18.43
C HIS A 255 9.50 -2.78 19.33
#